data_AF-A0AAU4I856-F1
#
_entry.id   AF-A0AAU4I856-F1
#
_cell.length_a   1.000
_cell.length_b   1.000
_cell.length_c   1.000
_cell.angle_alpha   90.00
_cell.angle_beta   90.00
_cell.angle_gamma   90.00
#
_symmetry.space_group_name_H-M   'P 1'
#
loop_
_entity.id
_entity.type
_entity.pdbx_description
1 polymer ?
#
loop_
_entity_poly.entity_id
_entity_poly.type
_entity_poly.pdbx_seq_one_letter_code
_entity_poly.pdbx_strand_id
1 'polypeptide(L)'
;MDIVSVTRVRRLLAEYGEDFFERMLTPGELADCGTASGLDVLSLCGRIAAKEAAFKTLRVRGKFLPWLDIVVRRSEGGWPLVELRRGAAEMAAESGIAEITVSISHDVDYAVAVAAPVLHAGSAGYPLTPGLPDPAGALSVARATNTSSIQSTSRRTTMSDGLQQVKNWLLARHTERDDIASDLDLIENRLIDSLSFVEFVFLLEQQSGRSIQMEALEVDEIRTLAAIESHFFPVEVGQA
;
A
#
# COMPACT_ATOMS: atom_id res chain seq x y z
N MET A 1 1.36 -14.97 -1.12
CA MET A 1 0.46 -15.05 -2.29
C MET A 1 -0.26 -13.73 -2.42
N ASP A 2 -0.54 -13.32 -3.65
CA ASP A 2 -1.36 -12.16 -3.96
C ASP A 2 -2.17 -12.34 -5.25
N ILE A 3 -3.23 -11.55 -5.42
CA ILE A 3 -4.13 -11.56 -6.58
C ILE A 3 -4.45 -10.15 -7.04
N VAL A 4 -4.35 -9.91 -8.35
CA VAL A 4 -4.58 -8.61 -8.97
C VAL A 4 -5.66 -8.73 -10.04
N SER A 5 -6.65 -7.84 -9.99
CA SER A 5 -7.73 -7.76 -10.98
C SER A 5 -7.25 -7.10 -12.27
N VAL A 6 -7.43 -7.80 -13.39
CA VAL A 6 -7.13 -7.29 -14.73
C VAL A 6 -7.99 -6.08 -15.08
N THR A 7 -9.28 -6.12 -14.73
CA THR A 7 -10.21 -5.00 -14.91
C THR A 7 -9.74 -3.75 -14.19
N ARG A 8 -9.25 -3.91 -12.94
CA ARG A 8 -8.71 -2.80 -12.16
C ARG A 8 -7.48 -2.19 -12.82
N VAL A 9 -6.50 -3.00 -13.19
CA VAL A 9 -5.26 -2.51 -13.83
C VAL A 9 -5.55 -1.88 -15.19
N ARG A 10 -6.47 -2.44 -15.97
CA ARG A 10 -6.92 -1.86 -17.24
C ARG A 10 -7.53 -0.47 -17.05
N ARG A 11 -8.38 -0.29 -16.02
CA ARG A 11 -8.91 1.03 -15.66
C ARG A 11 -7.78 1.99 -15.32
N LEU A 12 -6.83 1.58 -14.47
CA LEU A 12 -5.70 2.43 -14.06
C LEU A 12 -4.85 2.86 -15.25
N LEU A 13 -4.57 1.95 -16.18
CA LEU A 13 -3.83 2.27 -17.41
C LEU A 13 -4.61 3.23 -18.32
N ALA A 14 -5.92 3.07 -18.43
CA ALA A 14 -6.75 3.98 -19.22
C ALA A 14 -6.89 5.37 -18.58
N GLU A 15 -6.93 5.43 -17.25
CA GLU A 15 -7.15 6.67 -16.48
C GLU A 15 -5.87 7.48 -16.29
N TYR A 16 -4.74 6.83 -16.00
CA TYR A 16 -3.49 7.48 -15.64
C TYR A 16 -2.33 7.28 -16.64
N GLY A 17 -2.48 6.38 -17.61
CA GLY A 17 -1.43 6.11 -18.60
C GLY A 17 -0.25 5.27 -18.07
N GLU A 18 0.82 5.20 -18.86
CA GLU A 18 2.00 4.36 -18.57
C GLU A 18 2.84 4.90 -17.41
N ASP A 19 2.97 6.23 -17.29
CA ASP A 19 3.72 6.92 -16.23
C ASP A 19 3.29 6.51 -14.82
N PHE A 20 2.01 6.15 -14.65
CA PHE A 20 1.50 5.61 -13.38
C PHE A 20 2.20 4.31 -12.99
N PHE A 21 2.55 3.47 -13.95
CA PHE A 21 3.23 2.20 -13.70
C PHE A 21 4.73 2.35 -13.49
N GLU A 22 5.35 3.46 -13.88
CA GLU A 22 6.76 3.76 -13.56
C GLU A 22 7.01 3.91 -12.06
N ARG A 23 5.96 4.20 -11.29
CA ARG A 23 5.98 4.21 -9.82
C ARG A 23 6.05 2.81 -9.22
N MET A 24 5.57 1.81 -9.95
CA MET A 24 5.45 0.44 -9.46
C MET A 24 6.46 -0.52 -10.09
N LEU A 25 6.89 -0.23 -11.32
CA LEU A 25 7.69 -1.10 -12.17
C LEU A 25 8.90 -0.32 -12.68
N THR A 26 10.07 -0.95 -12.60
CA THR A 26 11.30 -0.35 -13.15
C THR A 26 11.23 -0.29 -14.69
N PRO A 27 12.07 0.54 -15.35
CA PRO A 27 12.07 0.63 -16.80
C PRO A 27 12.26 -0.70 -17.52
N GLY A 28 13.11 -1.59 -16.98
CA GLY A 28 13.30 -2.94 -17.54
C GLY A 28 12.05 -3.82 -17.40
N GLU A 29 11.32 -3.66 -16.31
CA GLU A 29 10.07 -4.38 -16.09
C GLU A 29 8.95 -3.92 -17.03
N LEU A 30 8.85 -2.61 -17.26
CA LEU A 30 7.91 -2.04 -18.23
C LEU A 30 8.25 -2.45 -19.65
N ALA A 31 9.53 -2.44 -20.02
CA ALA A 31 9.98 -2.87 -21.34
C ALA A 31 9.58 -4.33 -21.64
N ASP A 32 9.76 -5.23 -20.68
CA ASP A 32 9.33 -6.62 -20.78
C ASP A 32 7.79 -6.79 -20.82
N CYS A 33 7.03 -5.82 -20.32
CA CYS A 33 5.56 -5.75 -20.44
C CYS A 33 5.10 -5.17 -21.78
N GLY A 34 6.01 -4.61 -22.58
CA GLY A 34 5.69 -3.94 -23.83
C GLY A 34 5.30 -4.92 -24.93
N THR A 35 4.34 -4.50 -25.76
CA THR A 35 3.96 -5.15 -27.01
C THR A 35 3.96 -4.13 -28.14
N ALA A 36 3.72 -4.58 -29.37
CA ALA A 36 3.55 -3.68 -30.52
C ALA A 36 2.36 -2.71 -30.37
N SER A 37 1.45 -2.97 -29.42
CA SER A 37 0.23 -2.18 -29.18
C SER A 37 0.24 -1.43 -27.84
N GLY A 38 1.40 -1.31 -27.19
CA GLY A 38 1.55 -0.72 -25.85
C GLY A 38 1.74 -1.78 -24.76
N LEU A 39 1.54 -1.40 -23.50
CA LEU A 39 1.71 -2.31 -22.35
C LEU A 39 0.66 -3.44 -22.34
N ASP A 40 1.13 -4.68 -22.18
CA ASP A 40 0.28 -5.84 -21.92
C ASP A 40 -0.23 -5.85 -20.48
N VAL A 41 -1.55 -5.68 -20.33
CA VAL A 41 -2.21 -5.61 -19.02
C VAL A 41 -2.02 -6.89 -18.19
N LEU A 42 -2.01 -8.07 -18.82
CA LEU A 42 -1.81 -9.33 -18.08
C LEU A 42 -0.40 -9.40 -17.48
N SER A 43 0.61 -9.01 -18.26
CA SER A 43 1.98 -8.91 -17.79
C SER A 43 2.13 -7.89 -16.65
N LEU A 44 1.48 -6.72 -16.74
CA LEU A 44 1.44 -5.75 -15.63
C LEU A 44 0.85 -6.37 -14.36
N CYS A 45 -0.31 -7.02 -14.47
CA CYS A 45 -0.98 -7.66 -13.34
C CYS A 45 -0.09 -8.74 -12.69
N GLY A 46 0.58 -9.55 -13.51
CA GLY A 46 1.49 -10.59 -13.03
C GLY A 46 2.66 -10.03 -12.22
N ARG A 47 3.27 -8.92 -12.67
CA ARG A 47 4.36 -8.26 -11.94
C ARG A 47 3.88 -7.65 -10.63
N ILE A 48 2.76 -6.95 -10.66
CA ILE A 48 2.17 -6.32 -9.47
C ILE A 48 1.88 -7.41 -8.43
N ALA A 49 1.20 -8.49 -8.82
CA ALA A 49 0.92 -9.61 -7.94
C ALA A 49 2.21 -10.24 -7.38
N ALA A 50 3.23 -10.41 -8.21
CA ALA A 50 4.51 -10.98 -7.79
C ALA A 50 5.23 -10.10 -6.75
N LYS A 51 5.23 -8.78 -6.94
CA LYS A 51 5.83 -7.83 -5.99
C LYS A 51 5.10 -7.84 -4.65
N GLU A 52 3.77 -7.78 -4.67
CA GLU A 52 2.96 -7.87 -3.45
C GLU A 52 3.16 -9.22 -2.73
N ALA A 53 3.16 -10.32 -3.48
CA ALA A 53 3.38 -11.64 -2.93
C ALA A 53 4.76 -11.76 -2.28
N ALA A 54 5.81 -11.22 -2.92
CA ALA A 54 7.18 -11.21 -2.40
C ALA A 54 7.29 -10.36 -1.13
N PHE A 55 6.74 -9.15 -1.13
CA PHE A 55 6.75 -8.28 0.06
C PHE A 55 6.08 -8.91 1.27
N LYS A 56 4.96 -9.62 1.07
CA LYS A 56 4.27 -10.35 2.14
C LYS A 56 5.17 -11.42 2.79
N THR A 57 6.18 -11.94 2.08
CA THR A 57 7.16 -12.88 2.67
C THR A 57 8.16 -12.20 3.59
N LEU A 58 8.41 -10.89 3.43
CA LEU A 58 9.32 -10.12 4.27
C LEU A 58 8.76 -9.90 5.69
N ARG A 59 7.45 -10.05 5.89
CA ARG A 59 6.81 -10.07 7.23
C ARG A 59 7.12 -8.85 8.11
N VAL A 60 7.40 -7.72 7.48
CA VAL A 60 7.59 -6.42 8.12
C VAL A 60 6.24 -5.78 8.46
N ARG A 61 6.23 -4.92 9.47
CA ARG A 61 5.07 -4.12 9.89
C ARG A 61 5.40 -2.64 9.80
N GLY A 62 4.39 -1.82 9.55
CA GLY A 62 4.58 -0.35 9.49
C GLY A 62 5.49 0.10 8.34
N LYS A 63 5.56 -0.68 7.26
CA LYS A 63 6.29 -0.33 6.03
C LYS A 63 5.36 -0.47 4.83
N PHE A 64 5.45 0.48 3.90
CA PHE A 64 4.81 0.35 2.60
C PHE A 64 5.60 -0.62 1.72
N LEU A 65 4.92 -1.14 0.70
CA LEU A 65 5.54 -1.93 -0.35
C LEU A 65 6.55 -1.06 -1.13
N PRO A 66 7.86 -1.34 -1.07
CA PRO A 66 8.84 -0.56 -1.80
C PRO A 66 8.89 -1.05 -3.27
N TRP A 67 7.92 -0.63 -4.06
CA TRP A 67 7.64 -1.19 -5.39
C TRP A 67 8.87 -1.30 -6.29
N LEU A 68 9.72 -0.27 -6.34
CA LEU A 68 10.89 -0.23 -7.22
C LEU A 68 12.12 -0.97 -6.66
N ASP A 69 12.08 -1.36 -5.40
CA ASP A 69 13.14 -2.15 -4.76
C ASP A 69 12.87 -3.66 -4.83
N ILE A 70 11.65 -4.07 -5.14
CA ILE A 70 11.30 -5.46 -5.48
C ILE A 70 11.14 -5.54 -6.99
N VAL A 71 12.10 -6.15 -7.68
CA VAL A 71 12.13 -6.22 -9.15
C VAL A 71 11.84 -7.65 -9.60
N VAL A 72 10.88 -7.80 -10.52
CA VAL A 72 10.49 -9.10 -11.09
C VAL A 72 11.05 -9.19 -12.50
N ARG A 73 12.16 -9.91 -12.67
CA ARG A 73 12.84 -10.09 -13.96
C ARG A 73 12.39 -11.38 -14.63
N ARG A 74 12.43 -11.40 -15.96
CA ARG A 74 12.34 -12.64 -16.72
C ARG A 74 13.74 -13.27 -16.84
N SER A 75 13.87 -14.53 -16.46
CA SER A 75 15.09 -15.30 -16.72
C SER A 75 15.25 -15.64 -18.20
N GLU A 76 16.44 -16.09 -18.61
CA GLU A 76 16.69 -16.60 -19.96
C GLU A 76 15.75 -17.76 -20.34
N GLY A 77 15.41 -18.62 -19.38
CA GLY A 77 14.46 -19.72 -19.59
C GLY A 77 12.99 -19.32 -19.44
N GLY A 78 12.70 -18.02 -19.24
CA GLY A 78 11.35 -17.47 -19.28
C GLY A 78 10.59 -17.47 -17.96
N TRP A 79 11.11 -18.12 -16.90
CA TRP A 79 10.50 -18.06 -15.56
C TRP A 79 10.83 -16.75 -14.83
N PRO A 80 9.96 -16.27 -13.92
CA PRO A 80 10.19 -15.04 -13.17
C PRO A 80 11.25 -15.23 -12.07
N LEU A 81 12.04 -14.19 -11.83
CA LEU A 81 13.04 -14.08 -10.77
C LEU A 81 12.78 -12.81 -9.96
N VAL A 82 12.83 -12.91 -8.63
CA VAL A 82 12.75 -11.76 -7.74
C VAL A 82 14.16 -11.28 -7.40
N GLU A 83 14.39 -9.99 -7.61
CA GLU A 83 15.59 -9.29 -7.16
C GLU A 83 15.18 -8.24 -6.12
N LEU A 84 15.77 -8.32 -4.94
CA LEU A 84 15.56 -7.34 -3.87
C LEU A 84 16.71 -6.35 -3.85
N ARG A 85 16.37 -5.06 -3.74
CA ARG A 85 17.32 -3.94 -3.72
C ARG A 85 17.08 -3.07 -2.48
N ARG A 86 18.09 -2.29 -2.10
CA ARG A 86 18.00 -1.23 -1.07
C ARG A 86 17.15 -1.65 0.15
N GLY A 87 16.06 -0.92 0.45
CA GLY A 87 15.22 -1.18 1.61
C GLY A 87 14.57 -2.57 1.58
N ALA A 88 14.20 -3.10 0.42
CA ALA A 88 13.66 -4.46 0.31
C ALA A 88 14.71 -5.54 0.64
N ALA A 89 15.97 -5.31 0.27
CA ALA A 89 17.07 -6.21 0.62
C ALA A 89 17.40 -6.15 2.12
N GLU A 90 17.36 -4.96 2.73
CA GLU A 90 17.53 -4.77 4.17
C GLU A 90 16.43 -5.52 4.95
N MET A 91 15.17 -5.34 4.57
CA MET A 91 14.02 -6.04 5.16
C MET A 91 14.13 -7.58 5.05
N ALA A 92 14.65 -8.08 3.93
CA ALA A 92 14.88 -9.52 3.75
C ALA A 92 15.98 -10.05 4.67
N ALA A 93 17.09 -9.32 4.79
CA ALA A 93 18.19 -9.67 5.67
C ALA A 93 17.76 -9.69 7.14
N GLU A 94 17.00 -8.68 7.59
CA GLU A 94 16.40 -8.63 8.94
C GLU A 94 15.46 -9.81 9.20
N SER A 95 14.81 -10.31 8.16
CA SER A 95 13.88 -11.45 8.21
C SER A 95 14.58 -12.80 8.02
N GLY A 96 15.90 -12.83 7.86
CA GLY A 96 16.68 -14.06 7.62
C GLY A 96 16.44 -14.71 6.25
N ILE A 97 15.89 -13.95 5.30
CA ILE A 97 15.54 -14.42 3.95
C ILE A 97 16.75 -14.18 3.03
N ALA A 98 17.25 -15.28 2.44
CA ALA A 98 18.33 -15.26 1.48
C ALA A 98 17.83 -14.97 0.05
N GLU A 99 16.68 -15.54 -0.30
CA GLU A 99 16.09 -15.45 -1.65
C GLU A 99 14.57 -15.54 -1.55
N ILE A 100 13.87 -15.00 -2.55
CA ILE A 100 12.42 -15.23 -2.72
C ILE A 100 12.21 -15.85 -4.10
N THR A 101 11.60 -17.04 -4.11
CA THR A 101 11.12 -17.67 -5.35
C THR A 101 9.68 -17.24 -5.60
N VAL A 102 9.30 -17.09 -6.87
CA VAL A 102 7.94 -16.70 -7.24
C VAL A 102 7.43 -17.54 -8.42
N SER A 103 6.14 -17.81 -8.41
CA SER A 103 5.39 -18.36 -9.55
C SER A 103 4.22 -17.43 -9.85
N ILE A 104 4.01 -17.16 -11.13
CA ILE A 104 2.97 -16.25 -11.63
C ILE A 104 2.04 -17.06 -12.53
N SER A 105 0.74 -16.88 -12.36
CA SER A 105 -0.29 -17.39 -13.24
C SER A 105 -1.28 -16.27 -13.51
N HIS A 106 -1.91 -16.27 -14.69
CA HIS A 106 -2.97 -15.32 -14.99
C HIS A 106 -4.01 -15.98 -15.89
N ASP A 107 -5.22 -15.48 -15.77
CA ASP A 107 -6.35 -15.76 -16.65
C ASP A 107 -6.99 -14.42 -17.06
N VAL A 108 -8.09 -14.47 -17.80
CA VAL A 108 -8.78 -13.30 -18.37
C VAL A 108 -9.02 -12.19 -17.34
N ASP A 109 -9.47 -12.55 -16.14
CA ASP A 109 -9.94 -11.58 -15.14
C ASP A 109 -8.92 -11.26 -14.04
N TYR A 110 -7.95 -12.16 -13.79
CA TYR A 110 -7.05 -12.06 -12.66
C TYR A 110 -5.65 -12.56 -12.98
N ALA A 111 -4.64 -11.93 -12.37
CA ALA A 111 -3.31 -12.50 -12.19
C ALA A 111 -3.10 -12.87 -10.72
N VAL A 112 -2.43 -13.99 -10.49
CA VAL A 112 -2.09 -14.51 -9.16
C VAL A 112 -0.60 -14.75 -9.11
N ALA A 113 0.03 -14.43 -7.99
CA ALA A 113 1.40 -14.82 -7.72
C ALA A 113 1.55 -15.48 -6.36
N VAL A 114 2.35 -16.53 -6.32
CA VAL A 114 2.75 -17.21 -5.08
C VAL A 114 4.24 -17.02 -4.93
N ALA A 115 4.65 -16.49 -3.78
CA ALA A 115 6.05 -16.30 -3.43
C ALA A 115 6.41 -17.14 -2.20
N ALA A 116 7.61 -17.72 -2.18
CA ALA A 116 8.14 -18.51 -1.09
C ALA A 116 9.57 -18.05 -0.75
N PRO A 117 9.85 -17.69 0.52
CA PRO A 117 11.19 -17.30 0.93
C PRO A 117 12.08 -18.53 1.14
N VAL A 118 13.34 -18.41 0.75
CA VAL A 118 14.44 -19.32 1.07
C VAL A 118 15.23 -18.65 2.19
N LEU A 119 15.40 -19.33 3.32
CA LEU A 119 16.10 -18.79 4.48
C LEU A 119 17.60 -19.08 4.43
N HIS A 120 18.43 -18.24 5.05
CA HIS A 120 19.86 -18.51 5.18
C HIS A 120 20.10 -19.82 5.97
N ALA A 121 21.02 -20.65 5.50
CA ALA A 121 21.42 -21.87 6.20
C ALA A 121 21.94 -21.54 7.61
N GLY A 122 21.33 -22.15 8.64
CA GLY A 122 21.68 -21.90 10.05
C GLY A 122 20.85 -20.80 10.73
N SER A 123 19.90 -20.16 10.02
CA SER A 123 18.81 -19.45 10.69
C SER A 123 18.02 -20.48 11.52
N ALA A 124 18.06 -20.34 12.85
CA ALA A 124 17.36 -21.25 13.74
C ALA A 124 15.89 -21.36 13.31
N GLY A 125 15.40 -22.61 13.25
CA GLY A 125 14.06 -22.93 12.81
C GLY A 125 13.03 -21.95 13.36
N TYR A 126 12.19 -21.49 12.45
CA TYR A 126 11.11 -20.56 12.71
C TYR A 126 10.20 -21.09 13.83
N PRO A 127 9.92 -20.35 14.93
CA PRO A 127 8.83 -20.72 15.80
C PRO A 127 7.52 -20.57 15.02
N LEU A 128 6.88 -21.69 14.69
CA LEU A 128 5.58 -21.77 13.99
C LEU A 128 4.41 -21.20 14.82
N THR A 129 4.68 -20.42 15.87
CA THR A 129 3.67 -19.76 16.69
C THR A 129 3.90 -18.25 16.63
N PRO A 130 3.04 -17.48 15.95
CA PRO A 130 2.80 -16.11 16.39
C PRO A 130 2.36 -16.23 17.85
N GLY A 131 2.97 -15.45 18.76
CA GLY A 131 2.42 -15.30 20.09
C GLY A 131 0.97 -14.84 19.95
N LEU A 132 0.01 -15.75 20.16
CA LEU A 132 -1.34 -15.35 20.46
C LEU A 132 -1.23 -14.48 21.72
N PRO A 133 -1.77 -13.25 21.74
CA PRO A 133 -2.02 -12.61 23.02
C PRO A 133 -2.88 -13.56 23.86
N ASP A 134 -2.48 -13.71 25.12
CA ASP A 134 -3.19 -14.49 26.14
C ASP A 134 -4.70 -14.13 26.11
N PRO A 135 -5.62 -15.11 25.94
CA PRO A 135 -7.06 -14.83 25.90
C PRO A 135 -7.62 -14.35 27.25
N ALA A 136 -6.82 -14.27 28.31
CA ALA A 136 -7.23 -13.78 29.62
C ALA A 136 -6.85 -12.29 29.84
N GLY A 137 -7.53 -11.36 29.17
CA GLY A 137 -7.25 -9.93 29.40
C GLY A 137 -8.25 -8.87 28.94
N ALA A 138 -9.35 -9.23 28.28
CA ALA A 138 -10.29 -8.24 27.75
C ALA A 138 -11.76 -8.58 28.04
N LEU A 139 -12.13 -8.59 29.32
CA LEU A 139 -13.52 -8.43 29.76
C LEU A 139 -13.56 -7.48 30.95
N SER A 140 -13.69 -6.19 30.66
CA SER A 140 -14.25 -5.22 31.59
C SER A 140 -15.21 -4.32 30.80
N VAL A 141 -16.46 -4.78 30.72
CA VAL A 141 -17.59 -3.96 30.29
C VAL A 141 -17.91 -2.99 31.43
N ALA A 142 -17.38 -1.76 31.35
CA ALA A 142 -17.81 -0.68 32.21
C ALA A 142 -19.02 0.02 31.56
N ARG A 143 -20.20 -0.30 32.09
CA ARG A 143 -21.46 0.38 31.85
C ARG A 143 -21.46 1.64 32.73
N ALA A 144 -21.53 2.82 32.12
CA ALA A 144 -21.84 4.06 32.83
C ALA A 144 -22.88 4.86 32.04
N THR A 145 -23.96 5.16 32.74
CA THR A 145 -25.17 5.86 32.30
C THR A 145 -25.01 7.38 32.39
N ASN A 146 -25.56 8.04 31.37
CA ASN A 146 -26.29 9.31 31.35
C ASN A 146 -25.64 10.68 31.72
N THR A 147 -25.76 11.57 30.72
CA THR A 147 -26.15 13.00 30.75
C THR A 147 -25.47 13.96 31.72
N SER A 148 -24.76 14.94 31.15
CA SER A 148 -25.09 16.37 31.35
C SER A 148 -24.43 17.24 30.28
N SER A 149 -25.27 18.09 29.71
CA SER A 149 -25.00 19.21 28.81
C SER A 149 -23.97 20.19 29.34
N ILE A 150 -22.94 20.49 28.52
CA ILE A 150 -22.26 21.78 28.53
C ILE A 150 -22.13 22.21 27.06
N GLN A 151 -22.86 23.28 26.72
CA GLN A 151 -22.65 24.05 25.51
C GLN A 151 -21.23 24.64 25.55
N SER A 152 -20.37 24.18 24.65
CA SER A 152 -19.13 24.88 24.31
C SER A 152 -19.12 25.12 22.81
N THR A 153 -19.50 26.33 22.44
CA THR A 153 -19.23 26.95 21.15
C THR A 153 -17.72 27.13 20.99
N SER A 154 -17.06 26.41 20.06
CA SER A 154 -15.89 26.96 19.37
C SER A 154 -15.44 26.13 18.16
N ARG A 155 -15.41 26.81 17.01
CA ARG A 155 -14.76 26.52 15.72
C ARG A 155 -14.95 25.13 15.09
N ARG A 156 -15.84 25.07 14.09
CA ARG A 156 -15.61 24.21 12.92
C ARG A 156 -14.30 24.64 12.28
N THR A 157 -13.24 23.88 12.46
CA THR A 157 -12.09 23.93 11.57
C THR A 157 -12.60 23.43 10.22
N THR A 158 -12.81 24.33 9.27
CA THR A 158 -13.07 23.95 7.88
C THR A 158 -11.85 23.15 7.41
N MET A 159 -12.04 21.85 7.18
CA MET A 159 -11.05 20.98 6.54
C MET A 159 -10.59 21.67 5.26
N SER A 160 -9.29 21.59 4.94
CA SER A 160 -8.82 22.11 3.65
C SER A 160 -9.57 21.46 2.49
N ASP A 161 -9.83 22.20 1.41
CA ASP A 161 -10.53 21.68 0.23
C ASP A 161 -9.83 20.41 -0.31
N GLY A 162 -8.49 20.37 -0.25
CA GLY A 162 -7.69 19.20 -0.61
C GLY A 162 -7.96 17.98 0.29
N LEU A 163 -8.01 18.16 1.61
CA LEU A 163 -8.35 17.07 2.54
C LEU A 163 -9.78 16.58 2.36
N GLN A 164 -10.72 17.47 2.05
CA GLN A 164 -12.10 17.09 1.75
C GLN A 164 -12.15 16.18 0.51
N GLN A 165 -11.35 16.47 -0.52
CA GLN A 165 -11.26 15.62 -1.71
C GLN A 165 -10.64 14.25 -1.41
N VAL A 166 -9.62 14.20 -0.56
CA VAL A 166 -9.06 12.93 -0.07
C VAL A 166 -10.11 12.09 0.66
N LYS A 167 -10.87 12.72 1.56
CA LYS A 167 -11.95 12.05 2.30
C LYS A 167 -13.05 11.55 1.38
N ASN A 168 -13.47 12.36 0.41
CA ASN A 168 -14.48 11.98 -0.59
C ASN A 168 -14.01 10.79 -1.43
N TRP A 169 -12.75 10.77 -1.84
CA TRP A 169 -12.15 9.67 -2.58
C TRP A 169 -12.14 8.36 -1.78
N LEU A 170 -11.82 8.42 -0.48
CA LEU A 170 -11.89 7.26 0.41
C LEU A 170 -13.35 6.76 0.52
N LEU A 171 -14.30 7.65 0.81
CA LEU A 171 -15.73 7.28 0.96
C LEU A 171 -16.32 6.67 -0.33
N ALA A 172 -15.95 7.17 -1.50
CA ALA A 172 -16.42 6.63 -2.78
C ALA A 172 -16.04 5.16 -3.00
N ARG A 173 -14.98 4.68 -2.33
CA ARG A 173 -14.47 3.30 -2.42
C ARG A 173 -14.96 2.40 -1.28
N HIS A 174 -15.51 3.00 -0.23
CA HIS A 174 -16.03 2.35 0.97
C HIS A 174 -17.48 2.79 1.17
N THR A 175 -18.33 2.38 0.23
CA THR A 175 -19.75 2.81 0.14
C THR A 175 -20.59 2.37 1.32
N GLU A 176 -20.10 1.46 2.15
CA GLU A 176 -20.70 1.06 3.42
C GLU A 176 -20.52 2.09 4.55
N ARG A 177 -19.75 3.16 4.32
CA ARG A 177 -19.48 4.22 5.30
C ARG A 177 -20.02 5.57 4.83
N ASP A 178 -20.66 6.28 5.75
CA ASP A 178 -21.12 7.64 5.54
C ASP A 178 -20.05 8.69 5.89
N ASP A 179 -19.12 8.34 6.80
CA ASP A 179 -18.11 9.26 7.30
C ASP A 179 -16.81 8.56 7.75
N ILE A 180 -15.73 9.33 7.82
CA ILE A 180 -14.40 8.93 8.31
C ILE A 180 -13.94 9.95 9.36
N ALA A 181 -13.73 9.48 10.59
CA ALA A 181 -13.21 10.28 11.69
C ALA A 181 -11.75 10.70 11.43
N SER A 182 -11.35 11.87 11.92
CA SER A 182 -10.04 12.46 11.63
C SER A 182 -8.86 11.64 12.16
N ASP A 183 -9.07 10.89 13.23
CA ASP A 183 -8.11 10.07 13.96
C ASP A 183 -8.22 8.57 13.64
N LEU A 184 -9.12 8.17 12.74
CA LEU A 184 -9.28 6.78 12.33
C LEU A 184 -8.01 6.28 11.62
N ASP A 185 -7.45 5.16 12.09
CA ASP A 185 -6.33 4.49 11.41
C ASP A 185 -6.82 3.87 10.10
N LEU A 186 -6.46 4.51 8.98
CA LEU A 186 -6.89 4.15 7.63
C LEU A 186 -6.31 2.79 7.18
N ILE A 187 -5.17 2.39 7.74
CA ILE A 187 -4.44 1.18 7.32
C ILE A 187 -4.97 -0.02 8.09
N GLU A 188 -5.12 0.09 9.42
CA GLU A 188 -5.69 -0.98 10.24
C GLU A 188 -7.13 -1.30 9.87
N ASN A 189 -7.89 -0.29 9.44
CA ASN A 189 -9.26 -0.45 8.94
C ASN A 189 -9.33 -0.89 7.47
N ARG A 190 -8.19 -1.17 6.83
CA ARG A 190 -8.06 -1.61 5.43
C ARG A 190 -8.75 -0.68 4.42
N LEU A 191 -8.74 0.62 4.70
CA LEU A 191 -9.32 1.61 3.78
C LEU A 191 -8.41 1.87 2.57
N ILE A 192 -7.13 1.49 2.67
CA ILE A 192 -6.14 1.62 1.61
C ILE A 192 -5.42 0.29 1.45
N ASP A 193 -5.56 -0.35 0.29
CA ASP A 193 -4.72 -1.49 -0.13
C ASP A 193 -3.48 -1.01 -0.91
N SER A 194 -2.55 -1.93 -1.21
CA SER A 194 -1.26 -1.60 -1.86
C SER A 194 -1.39 -0.88 -3.20
N LEU A 195 -2.40 -1.22 -4.01
CA LEU A 195 -2.62 -0.58 -5.32
C LEU A 195 -3.43 0.72 -5.21
N SER A 196 -4.38 0.78 -4.27
CA SER A 196 -5.15 1.99 -3.93
C SER A 196 -4.24 3.03 -3.33
N PHE A 197 -3.19 2.61 -2.63
CA PHE A 197 -2.18 3.49 -2.08
C PHE A 197 -1.46 4.28 -3.18
N VAL A 198 -1.16 3.66 -4.32
CA VAL A 198 -0.53 4.36 -5.45
C VAL A 198 -1.48 5.40 -6.06
N GLU A 199 -2.76 5.03 -6.25
CA GLU A 199 -3.82 5.98 -6.65
C GLU A 199 -3.95 7.13 -5.64
N PHE A 200 -3.89 6.81 -4.34
CA PHE A 200 -4.01 7.75 -3.24
C PHE A 200 -2.84 8.73 -3.19
N VAL A 201 -1.60 8.27 -3.39
CA VAL A 201 -0.43 9.17 -3.48
C VAL A 201 -0.59 10.11 -4.67
N PHE A 202 -1.05 9.63 -5.81
CA PHE A 202 -1.30 10.48 -6.98
C PHE A 202 -2.36 11.56 -6.69
N LEU A 203 -3.44 11.19 -6.00
CA LEU A 203 -4.44 12.15 -5.53
C LEU A 203 -3.81 13.17 -4.58
N LEU A 204 -3.00 12.74 -3.61
CA LEU A 204 -2.32 13.66 -2.69
C LEU A 204 -1.44 14.65 -3.45
N GLU A 205 -0.62 14.19 -4.41
CA GLU A 205 0.21 15.08 -5.21
C GLU A 205 -0.62 16.12 -5.98
N GLN A 206 -1.73 15.68 -6.58
CA GLN A 206 -2.63 16.56 -7.32
C GLN A 206 -3.27 17.61 -6.41
N GLN A 207 -3.70 17.22 -5.20
CA GLN A 207 -4.37 18.13 -4.27
C GLN A 207 -3.38 19.02 -3.52
N SER A 208 -2.18 18.53 -3.19
CA SER A 208 -1.17 19.28 -2.44
C SER A 208 -0.26 20.13 -3.35
N GLY A 209 -0.23 19.85 -4.65
CA GLY A 209 0.67 20.48 -5.62
C GLY A 209 2.15 20.14 -5.39
N ARG A 210 2.44 19.05 -4.67
CA ARG A 210 3.80 18.61 -4.31
C ARG A 210 4.06 17.25 -4.94
N SER A 211 5.27 17.01 -5.43
CA SER A 211 5.68 15.65 -5.78
C SER A 211 6.00 14.86 -4.51
N ILE A 212 5.49 13.64 -4.43
CA ILE A 212 5.65 12.71 -3.32
C ILE A 212 6.43 11.49 -3.83
N GLN A 213 7.59 11.27 -3.22
CA GLN A 213 8.40 10.06 -3.44
C GLN A 213 7.84 8.95 -2.56
N MET A 214 7.33 7.88 -3.15
CA MET A 214 6.65 6.81 -2.40
C MET A 214 7.60 6.04 -1.47
N GLU A 215 8.88 5.99 -1.84
CA GLU A 215 9.93 5.29 -1.11
C GLU A 215 10.33 6.02 0.18
N ALA A 216 10.09 7.33 0.24
CA ALA A 216 10.39 8.16 1.40
C ALA A 216 9.16 8.41 2.30
N LEU A 217 7.97 7.96 1.87
CA LEU A 217 6.72 8.16 2.57
C LEU A 217 6.64 7.23 3.79
N GLU A 218 6.49 7.80 4.97
CA GLU A 218 6.37 7.02 6.20
C GLU A 218 4.91 6.71 6.52
N VAL A 219 4.66 5.54 7.13
CA VAL A 219 3.29 5.06 7.42
C VAL A 219 2.51 6.05 8.28
N ASP A 220 3.17 6.67 9.25
CA ASP A 220 2.54 7.58 10.19
C ASP A 220 2.09 8.90 9.55
N GLU A 221 2.66 9.29 8.41
CA GLU A 221 2.31 10.53 7.70
C GLU A 221 0.92 10.45 7.04
N ILE A 222 0.44 9.24 6.77
CA ILE A 222 -0.86 8.99 6.11
C ILE A 222 -1.81 8.12 6.92
N ARG A 223 -1.41 7.74 8.14
CA ARG A 223 -2.15 6.80 9.00
C ARG A 223 -3.57 7.29 9.29
N THR A 224 -3.76 8.60 9.42
CA THR A 224 -5.05 9.22 9.75
C THR A 224 -5.29 10.46 8.87
N LEU A 225 -6.55 10.90 8.72
CA LEU A 225 -6.85 12.15 7.99
C LEU A 225 -6.17 13.36 8.64
N ALA A 226 -6.03 13.38 9.97
CA ALA A 226 -5.31 14.43 10.68
C ALA A 226 -3.81 14.43 10.35
N ALA A 227 -3.19 13.25 10.25
CA ALA A 227 -1.79 13.14 9.82
C ALA A 227 -1.62 13.64 8.38
N ILE A 228 -2.54 13.26 7.48
CA ILE A 228 -2.54 13.69 6.08
C ILE A 228 -2.66 15.22 5.99
N GLU A 229 -3.60 15.82 6.72
CA GLU A 229 -3.78 17.27 6.77
C GLU A 229 -2.49 17.98 7.20
N SER A 230 -1.88 17.51 8.28
CA SER A 230 -0.67 18.13 8.85
C SER A 230 0.53 18.05 7.90
N HIS A 231 0.71 16.95 7.17
CA HIS A 231 1.91 16.74 6.34
C HIS A 231 1.74 17.29 4.91
N PHE A 232 0.57 17.10 4.30
CA PHE A 232 0.35 17.42 2.88
C PHE A 232 -0.42 18.71 2.66
N PHE A 233 -1.21 19.16 3.65
CA PHE A 233 -2.04 20.36 3.55
C PHE A 233 -1.80 21.33 4.72
N PRO A 234 -0.54 21.68 5.05
CA PRO A 234 -0.28 22.59 6.16
C PRO A 234 -0.96 23.93 5.87
N VAL A 235 -1.75 24.40 6.84
CA VAL A 235 -2.35 25.73 6.76
C VAL A 235 -1.23 26.75 6.72
N GLU A 236 -1.16 27.58 5.67
CA GLU A 236 -0.24 28.71 5.64
C GLU A 236 -0.57 29.61 6.83
N VAL A 237 0.26 29.54 7.88
CA VAL A 237 0.23 30.54 8.94
C VAL A 237 0.80 31.81 8.32
N GLY A 238 -0.09 32.67 7.83
CA GLY A 238 0.26 33.96 7.28
C GLY A 238 1.21 34.68 8.24
N GLN A 239 2.41 35.00 7.76
CA GLN A 239 3.32 35.90 8.45
C GLN A 239 2.64 37.26 8.54
N ALA A 240 2.34 37.68 9.76
CA ALA A 240 1.91 39.04 10.09
C ALA A 240 3.12 39.99 10.13
#